data_AF-A0A661SRG7-F1
#
_entry.id   AF-A0A661SRG7-F1
#
_cell.length_a   1.000
_cell.length_b   1.000
_cell.length_c   1.000
_cell.angle_alpha   90.00
_cell.angle_beta   90.00
_cell.angle_gamma   90.00
#
_symmetry.space_group_name_H-M   'P 1'
#
loop_
_entity.id
_entity.type
_entity.pdbx_description
1 polymer ?
#
loop_
_entity_poly.entity_id
_entity_poly.type
_entity_poly.pdbx_seq_one_letter_code
_entity_poly.pdbx_strand_id
1 'polypeptide(L)'
;IGVFNNALGGSEEILGEITRKIKNIAENFSLTEAEQQDKLQQLADNNIRLIQEQEVLEQKQFELFGIRLPEDQMKKEIEQASSFWLSSASICRLVTLYLQDICGKEREYILGEKPLKTLRLSQEARSRLLRDFQKFPRQNTPMYREWENWLKGDGPHLPVTFESECASEHPKAVFIMPLHPLVKQVALSFDTRKRIFTALRAKSDEIPVGRYEFAIYQWQSHGIREDLVLQPISSSETVTEHLAGLLEKAEKDPNGNADMANSEIWDELDVQHYKLWSEACAKHQQRTRELAEYRRESLTTSHRACILLLEDQLRQASNDKIQKMRRSQIAAAKTDYARRIQDLDIAVEKADVTAGVVAYGTIFVERSQ
;
A
#
# COMPACT_ATOMS: atom_id res chain seq x y z
N ILE A 1 12.85 -34.84 7.96
CA ILE A 1 12.70 -34.42 6.55
C ILE A 1 12.39 -32.93 6.57
N GLY A 2 13.26 -32.07 6.03
CA GLY A 2 13.14 -30.59 6.11
C GLY A 2 11.91 -29.99 5.39
N VAL A 3 11.01 -30.84 4.87
CA VAL A 3 9.78 -30.51 4.14
C VAL A 3 8.77 -29.72 4.99
N PHE A 4 8.82 -29.80 6.32
CA PHE A 4 7.85 -29.14 7.20
C PHE A 4 8.16 -27.67 7.51
N ASN A 5 9.39 -27.18 7.28
CA ASN A 5 9.78 -25.83 7.67
C ASN A 5 9.48 -24.75 6.61
N ASN A 6 9.28 -25.13 5.34
CA ASN A 6 9.09 -24.17 4.23
C ASN A 6 7.64 -24.09 3.70
N ALA A 7 6.78 -25.07 4.00
CA ALA A 7 5.42 -25.15 3.49
C ALA A 7 4.43 -24.26 4.29
N LEU A 8 4.50 -22.95 4.10
CA LEU A 8 3.51 -22.00 4.62
C LEU A 8 2.32 -21.88 3.66
N GLY A 9 1.29 -22.71 3.87
CA GLY A 9 -0.10 -22.43 3.47
C GLY A 9 -0.60 -22.96 2.13
N GLY A 10 0.27 -23.37 1.19
CA GLY A 10 -0.14 -23.94 -0.12
C GLY A 10 -0.01 -25.46 -0.23
N SER A 11 0.87 -26.08 0.55
CA SER A 11 1.28 -27.48 0.35
C SER A 11 0.46 -28.51 1.16
N GLU A 12 -0.72 -28.13 1.68
CA GLU A 12 -1.53 -29.00 2.57
C GLU A 12 -2.06 -30.26 1.86
N GLU A 13 -2.38 -30.18 0.56
CA GLU A 13 -2.85 -31.33 -0.23
C GLU A 13 -1.75 -32.37 -0.42
N ILE A 14 -0.53 -31.91 -0.75
CA ILE A 14 0.66 -32.75 -0.88
C ILE A 14 1.02 -33.39 0.48
N LEU A 15 0.96 -32.63 1.57
CA LEU A 15 1.18 -33.14 2.93
C LEU A 15 0.15 -34.21 3.34
N GLY A 16 -1.10 -34.05 2.91
CA GLY A 16 -2.16 -35.05 3.08
C GLY A 16 -1.86 -36.37 2.36
N GLU A 17 -1.47 -36.31 1.08
CA GLU A 17 -1.06 -37.49 0.33
C GLU A 17 0.21 -38.16 0.90
N ILE A 18 1.18 -37.35 1.31
CA ILE A 18 2.43 -37.79 1.94
C ILE A 18 2.13 -38.58 3.22
N THR A 19 1.28 -38.03 4.07
CA THR A 19 0.92 -38.67 5.35
C THR A 19 0.24 -40.02 5.10
N ARG A 20 -0.58 -40.12 4.05
CA ARG A 20 -1.25 -41.36 3.63
C ARG A 20 -0.26 -42.40 3.09
N LYS A 21 0.70 -41.98 2.25
CA LYS A 21 1.72 -42.88 1.68
C LYS A 21 2.74 -43.33 2.74
N ILE A 22 3.15 -42.46 3.66
CA ILE A 22 4.00 -42.82 4.81
C ILE A 22 3.29 -43.86 5.68
N LYS A 23 2.01 -43.65 5.98
CA LYS A 23 1.20 -44.58 6.77
C LYS A 23 1.06 -45.95 6.06
N ASN A 24 0.82 -45.97 4.76
CA ASN A 24 0.76 -47.20 3.97
C ASN A 24 2.09 -47.98 3.93
N ILE A 25 3.24 -47.30 3.95
CA ILE A 25 4.57 -47.94 4.00
C ILE A 25 4.87 -48.41 5.44
N ALA A 26 4.42 -47.68 6.45
CA ALA A 26 4.57 -48.04 7.86
C ALA A 26 3.72 -49.26 8.27
N GLU A 27 2.54 -49.43 7.67
CA GLU A 27 1.57 -50.50 7.99
C GLU A 27 1.73 -51.77 7.12
N ASN A 28 2.71 -51.82 6.22
CA ASN A 28 2.90 -52.95 5.32
C ASN A 28 3.89 -53.99 5.89
N PHE A 29 3.34 -55.00 6.57
CA PHE A 29 4.09 -56.10 7.21
C PHE A 29 4.79 -57.08 6.24
N SER A 30 4.68 -56.85 4.93
CA SER A 30 5.33 -57.69 3.90
C SER A 30 6.72 -57.18 3.48
N LEU A 31 7.15 -56.02 4.00
CA LEU A 31 8.43 -55.39 3.67
C LEU A 31 9.45 -55.61 4.78
N THR A 32 10.70 -55.89 4.40
CA THR A 32 11.82 -55.90 5.35
C THR A 32 12.19 -54.47 5.78
N GLU A 33 12.80 -54.28 6.95
CA GLU A 33 13.21 -52.94 7.43
C GLU A 33 14.07 -52.18 6.41
N ALA A 34 14.95 -52.88 5.68
CA ALA A 34 15.77 -52.29 4.64
C ALA A 34 14.96 -51.79 3.42
N GLU A 35 13.97 -52.57 2.97
CA GLU A 35 13.08 -52.18 1.86
C GLU A 35 12.10 -51.07 2.26
N GLN A 36 11.70 -51.04 3.53
CA GLN A 36 10.87 -49.98 4.09
C GLN A 36 11.65 -48.64 4.11
N GLN A 37 12.91 -48.69 4.51
CA GLN A 37 13.77 -47.51 4.59
C GLN A 37 14.07 -46.94 3.19
N ASP A 38 14.35 -47.80 2.21
CA ASP A 38 14.60 -47.39 0.82
C ASP A 38 13.36 -46.78 0.16
N LYS A 39 12.17 -47.36 0.38
CA LYS A 39 10.90 -46.80 -0.10
C LYS A 39 10.55 -45.47 0.56
N LEU A 40 10.82 -45.32 1.86
CA LEU A 40 10.63 -44.04 2.55
C LEU A 40 11.56 -42.96 2.02
N GLN A 41 12.78 -43.33 1.64
CA GLN A 41 13.77 -42.41 1.08
C GLN A 41 13.42 -41.98 -0.35
N GLN A 42 13.04 -42.92 -1.22
CA GLN A 42 12.53 -42.62 -2.55
C GLN A 42 11.25 -41.77 -2.51
N LEU A 43 10.39 -42.00 -1.53
CA LEU A 43 9.21 -41.18 -1.31
C LEU A 43 9.63 -39.76 -0.90
N ALA A 44 10.56 -39.61 0.03
CA ALA A 44 11.08 -38.30 0.43
C ALA A 44 11.69 -37.53 -0.76
N ASP A 45 12.51 -38.17 -1.59
CA ASP A 45 13.18 -37.52 -2.72
C ASP A 45 12.21 -37.11 -3.83
N ASN A 46 11.26 -37.97 -4.20
CA ASN A 46 10.21 -37.62 -5.17
C ASN A 46 9.32 -36.49 -4.66
N ASN A 47 9.05 -36.46 -3.36
CA ASN A 47 8.21 -35.42 -2.76
C ASN A 47 8.92 -34.07 -2.66
N ILE A 48 10.21 -34.06 -2.32
CA ILE A 48 11.00 -32.82 -2.31
C ILE A 48 10.97 -32.19 -3.71
N ARG A 49 11.11 -33.01 -4.75
CA ARG A 49 11.03 -32.56 -6.14
C ARG A 49 9.64 -32.02 -6.51
N LEU A 50 8.57 -32.73 -6.16
CA LEU A 50 7.20 -32.27 -6.45
C LEU A 50 6.85 -30.97 -5.73
N ILE A 51 7.26 -30.82 -4.47
CA ILE A 51 7.04 -29.59 -3.69
C ILE A 51 7.82 -28.44 -4.31
N GLN A 52 9.09 -28.65 -4.71
CA GLN A 52 9.89 -27.62 -5.38
C GLN A 52 9.32 -27.23 -6.75
N GLU A 53 8.86 -28.19 -7.55
CA GLU A 53 8.21 -27.91 -8.85
C GLU A 53 6.89 -27.15 -8.65
N GLN A 54 6.08 -27.54 -7.67
CA GLN A 54 4.83 -26.85 -7.32
C GLN A 54 5.09 -25.44 -6.81
N GLU A 55 6.06 -25.25 -5.90
CA GLU A 55 6.47 -23.94 -5.39
C GLU A 55 6.95 -23.05 -6.53
N VAL A 56 7.73 -23.57 -7.49
CA VAL A 56 8.19 -22.81 -8.66
C VAL A 56 7.02 -22.46 -9.60
N LEU A 57 6.04 -23.35 -9.78
CA LEU A 57 4.84 -23.08 -10.59
C LEU A 57 3.94 -22.04 -9.92
N GLU A 58 3.70 -22.17 -8.62
CA GLU A 58 2.99 -21.19 -7.82
C GLU A 58 3.72 -19.84 -7.84
N GLN A 59 5.04 -19.82 -7.67
CA GLN A 59 5.85 -18.60 -7.71
C GLN A 59 5.73 -17.88 -9.06
N LYS A 60 5.83 -18.64 -10.18
CA LYS A 60 5.64 -18.09 -11.53
C LYS A 60 4.22 -17.60 -11.77
N GLN A 61 3.21 -18.23 -11.17
CA GLN A 61 1.82 -17.78 -11.25
C GLN A 61 1.57 -16.53 -10.38
N PHE A 62 2.13 -16.46 -9.18
CA PHE A 62 2.07 -15.30 -8.30
C PHE A 62 2.72 -14.05 -8.90
N GLU A 63 3.82 -14.24 -9.64
CA GLU A 63 4.47 -13.19 -10.45
C GLU A 63 3.57 -12.71 -11.60
N LEU A 64 2.87 -13.63 -12.26
CA LEU A 64 1.98 -13.32 -13.40
C LEU A 64 0.77 -12.47 -12.99
N PHE A 65 0.26 -12.66 -11.76
CA PHE A 65 -0.91 -11.93 -11.23
C PHE A 65 -0.52 -10.76 -10.30
N GLY A 66 0.78 -10.51 -10.11
CA GLY A 66 1.30 -9.39 -9.29
C GLY A 66 0.97 -9.50 -7.79
N ILE A 67 0.81 -10.73 -7.27
CA ILE A 67 0.43 -10.98 -5.87
C ILE A 67 1.68 -11.10 -4.98
N ARG A 68 2.81 -11.53 -5.54
CA ARG A 68 4.15 -11.26 -5.00
C ARG A 68 4.99 -10.68 -6.11
N LEU A 69 5.33 -9.42 -5.96
CA LEU A 69 6.30 -8.80 -6.84
C LEU A 69 7.69 -9.33 -6.46
N PRO A 70 8.51 -9.78 -7.42
CA PRO A 70 9.94 -9.96 -7.23
C PRO A 70 10.51 -8.75 -6.48
N GLU A 71 11.47 -8.90 -5.57
CA GLU A 71 11.98 -7.75 -4.78
C GLU A 71 12.35 -6.55 -5.66
N ASP A 72 12.81 -6.77 -6.88
CA ASP A 72 13.10 -5.70 -7.85
C ASP A 72 11.86 -5.06 -8.47
N GLN A 73 10.78 -5.80 -8.71
CA GLN A 73 9.50 -5.20 -9.09
C GLN A 73 8.77 -4.59 -7.88
N MET A 74 8.97 -5.12 -6.67
CA MET A 74 8.45 -4.56 -5.43
C MET A 74 9.18 -3.26 -5.11
N LYS A 75 10.50 -3.19 -5.36
CA LYS A 75 11.27 -1.94 -5.37
C LYS A 75 10.79 -0.99 -6.46
N LYS A 76 10.53 -1.45 -7.69
CA LYS A 76 9.97 -0.60 -8.74
C LYS A 76 8.54 -0.12 -8.43
N GLU A 77 7.71 -0.94 -7.81
CA GLU A 77 6.38 -0.53 -7.32
C GLU A 77 6.50 0.38 -6.11
N ILE A 78 7.47 0.19 -5.21
CA ILE A 78 7.80 1.11 -4.13
C ILE A 78 8.36 2.41 -4.69
N GLU A 79 9.10 2.39 -5.79
CA GLU A 79 9.63 3.57 -6.49
C GLU A 79 8.51 4.31 -7.25
N GLN A 80 7.62 3.57 -7.91
CA GLN A 80 6.42 4.09 -8.57
C GLN A 80 5.38 4.60 -7.55
N ALA A 81 5.29 3.96 -6.37
CA ALA A 81 4.48 4.41 -5.23
C ALA A 81 5.20 5.45 -4.36
N SER A 82 6.54 5.56 -4.46
CA SER A 82 7.32 6.68 -3.95
C SER A 82 7.14 7.83 -4.93
N SER A 83 5.90 8.29 -4.93
CA SER A 83 5.50 9.54 -5.50
C SER A 83 6.49 10.61 -5.02
N PHE A 84 7.01 11.42 -5.95
CA PHE A 84 7.81 12.61 -5.63
C PHE A 84 7.19 13.43 -4.48
N TRP A 85 5.85 13.43 -4.39
CA TRP A 85 5.06 14.09 -3.35
C TRP A 85 5.27 13.51 -1.93
N LEU A 86 5.70 12.25 -1.82
CA LEU A 86 6.05 11.55 -0.58
C LEU A 86 7.56 11.48 -0.33
N SER A 87 8.38 12.14 -1.16
CA SER A 87 9.82 12.23 -0.93
C SER A 87 10.16 12.99 0.37
N SER A 88 11.34 12.72 0.93
CA SER A 88 11.85 13.41 2.12
C SER A 88 11.84 14.94 1.96
N ALA A 89 12.23 15.44 0.78
CA ALA A 89 12.22 16.85 0.43
C ALA A 89 10.79 17.43 0.39
N SER A 90 9.84 16.72 -0.20
CA SER A 90 8.44 17.13 -0.27
C SER A 90 7.78 17.17 1.11
N ILE A 91 8.02 16.16 1.95
CA ILE A 91 7.52 16.14 3.33
C ILE A 91 8.14 17.28 4.15
N CYS A 92 9.45 17.51 4.03
CA CYS A 92 10.13 18.62 4.71
C CYS A 92 9.54 19.99 4.33
N ARG A 93 9.32 20.21 3.03
CA ARG A 93 8.68 21.42 2.50
C ARG A 93 7.25 21.58 3.03
N LEU A 94 6.46 20.50 3.00
CA LEU A 94 5.09 20.49 3.51
C LEU A 94 5.03 20.87 5.00
N VAL A 95 5.89 20.27 5.82
CA VAL A 95 6.01 20.59 7.25
C VAL A 95 6.48 22.03 7.46
N THR A 96 7.42 22.52 6.65
CA THR A 96 7.92 23.90 6.75
C THR A 96 6.81 24.92 6.51
N LEU A 97 6.02 24.74 5.44
CA LEU A 97 4.90 25.63 5.11
C LEU A 97 3.86 25.67 6.23
N TYR A 98 3.55 24.49 6.79
CA TYR A 98 2.62 24.38 7.91
C TYR A 98 3.12 25.07 9.19
N LEU A 99 4.40 24.89 9.53
CA LEU A 99 4.99 25.56 10.68
C LEU A 99 5.00 27.09 10.50
N GLN A 100 5.26 27.57 9.29
CA GLN A 100 5.19 29.00 8.97
C GLN A 100 3.76 29.55 9.10
N ASP A 101 2.74 28.78 8.74
CA ASP A 101 1.34 29.19 8.86
C ASP A 101 0.89 29.30 10.33
N ILE A 102 1.20 28.29 11.15
CA ILE A 102 0.76 28.27 12.57
C ILE A 102 1.62 29.15 13.48
N CYS A 103 2.93 29.13 13.26
CA CYS A 103 3.91 29.72 14.17
C CYS A 103 4.46 31.07 13.70
N GLY A 104 4.26 31.44 12.42
CA GLY A 104 4.68 32.71 11.83
C GLY A 104 5.73 32.56 10.72
N LYS A 105 5.64 33.41 9.68
CA LYS A 105 6.45 33.29 8.45
C LYS A 105 7.90 33.80 8.57
N GLU A 106 8.22 34.55 9.63
CA GLU A 106 9.50 35.24 9.77
C GLU A 106 10.64 34.38 10.34
N ARG A 107 10.37 33.10 10.70
CA ARG A 107 11.34 32.23 11.34
C ARG A 107 11.52 30.93 10.59
N GLU A 108 12.77 30.48 10.50
CA GLU A 108 13.12 29.15 10.05
C GLU A 108 13.04 28.18 11.23
N TYR A 109 12.18 27.15 11.09
CA TYR A 109 11.91 26.20 12.17
C TYR A 109 12.74 24.92 12.07
N ILE A 110 13.17 24.55 10.86
CA ILE A 110 13.98 23.35 10.61
C ILE A 110 15.38 23.82 10.21
N LEU A 111 16.36 23.54 11.05
CA LEU A 111 17.73 24.02 10.89
C LEU A 111 18.66 22.88 10.45
N GLY A 112 19.60 23.20 9.56
CA GLY A 112 20.66 22.30 9.11
C GLY A 112 20.46 21.77 7.69
N GLU A 113 21.56 21.72 6.93
CA GLU A 113 21.56 21.27 5.53
C GLU A 113 21.70 19.75 5.40
N LYS A 114 22.38 19.10 6.36
CA LYS A 114 22.55 17.64 6.41
C LYS A 114 21.23 16.88 6.59
N PRO A 115 21.19 15.55 6.32
CA PRO A 115 20.02 14.71 6.59
C PRO A 115 19.52 14.80 8.04
N LEU A 116 20.44 14.88 9.00
CA LEU A 116 20.14 15.17 10.38
C LEU A 116 19.92 16.67 10.58
N LYS A 117 18.68 17.04 10.89
CA LYS A 117 18.22 18.42 11.08
C LYS A 117 17.79 18.66 12.52
N THR A 118 17.61 19.92 12.89
CA THR A 118 17.10 20.31 14.21
C THR A 118 15.82 21.13 14.06
N LEU A 119 14.70 20.59 14.56
CA LEU A 119 13.45 21.32 14.71
C LEU A 119 13.55 22.22 15.95
N ARG A 120 13.47 23.54 15.74
CA ARG A 120 13.52 24.55 16.80
C ARG A 120 12.16 25.22 16.95
N LEU A 121 11.50 25.00 18.09
CA LEU A 121 10.19 25.60 18.38
C LEU A 121 10.23 26.36 19.71
N SER A 122 9.67 27.58 19.73
CA SER A 122 9.45 28.33 20.98
C SER A 122 8.34 27.67 21.82
N GLN A 123 8.26 28.02 23.11
CA GLN A 123 7.19 27.53 23.99
C GLN A 123 5.79 27.89 23.46
N GLU A 124 5.64 29.09 22.89
CA GLU A 124 4.39 29.54 22.25
C GLU A 124 4.04 28.71 21.02
N ALA A 125 5.03 28.44 20.15
CA ALA A 125 4.86 27.62 18.94
C ALA A 125 4.43 26.19 19.30
N ARG A 126 5.09 25.57 20.28
CA ARG A 126 4.72 24.23 20.78
C ARG A 126 3.32 24.20 21.38
N SER A 127 2.93 25.23 22.14
CA SER A 127 1.57 25.36 22.68
C SER A 127 0.50 25.50 21.58
N ARG A 128 0.80 26.18 20.46
CA ARG A 128 -0.11 26.26 19.30
C ARG A 128 -0.21 24.91 18.60
N LEU A 129 0.92 24.26 18.31
CA LEU A 129 0.95 22.94 17.69
C LEU A 129 0.25 21.88 18.54
N LEU A 130 0.41 21.92 19.86
CA LEU A 130 -0.26 21.00 20.78
C LEU A 130 -1.78 21.18 20.77
N ARG A 131 -2.27 22.42 20.81
CA ARG A 131 -3.71 22.70 20.70
C ARG A 131 -4.30 22.19 19.41
N ASP A 132 -3.55 22.33 18.32
CA ASP A 132 -3.98 21.83 17.03
C ASP A 132 -3.91 20.28 16.99
N PHE A 133 -2.83 19.69 17.49
CA PHE A 133 -2.66 18.24 17.63
C PHE A 133 -3.81 17.56 18.40
N GLN A 134 -4.33 18.24 19.43
CA GLN A 134 -5.44 17.73 20.25
C GLN A 134 -6.79 17.64 19.53
N LYS A 135 -6.96 18.32 18.39
CA LYS A 135 -8.20 18.26 17.59
C LYS A 135 -8.32 16.96 16.81
N PHE A 136 -7.24 16.18 16.69
CA PHE A 136 -7.20 14.99 15.83
C PHE A 136 -7.42 13.69 16.62
N PRO A 137 -8.06 12.67 16.01
CA PRO A 137 -8.28 11.37 16.65
C PRO A 137 -6.93 10.71 16.94
N ARG A 138 -6.64 10.52 18.23
CA ARG A 138 -5.36 9.98 18.69
C ARG A 138 -5.24 8.50 18.35
N GLN A 139 -4.11 8.11 17.78
CA GLN A 139 -3.73 6.71 17.71
C GLN A 139 -2.89 6.35 18.94
N ASN A 140 -3.13 5.17 19.51
CA ASN A 140 -2.44 4.73 20.72
C ASN A 140 -1.07 4.09 20.40
N THR A 141 -0.29 4.75 19.56
CA THR A 141 1.05 4.28 19.14
C THR A 141 2.14 5.05 19.91
N PRO A 142 3.32 4.43 20.14
CA PRO A 142 4.41 5.05 20.89
C PRO A 142 4.84 6.39 20.28
N MET A 143 4.91 6.47 18.94
CA MET A 143 5.26 7.68 18.19
C MET A 143 4.32 8.87 18.50
N TYR A 144 3.01 8.65 18.66
CA TYR A 144 2.07 9.72 19.03
C TYR A 144 2.33 10.23 20.45
N ARG A 145 2.67 9.33 21.38
CA ARG A 145 2.96 9.69 22.77
C ARG A 145 4.27 10.46 22.89
N GLU A 146 5.32 10.02 22.17
CA GLU A 146 6.62 10.70 22.15
C GLU A 146 6.51 12.12 21.60
N TRP A 147 5.78 12.29 20.49
CA TRP A 147 5.50 13.61 19.92
C TRP A 147 4.72 14.51 20.90
N GLU A 148 3.66 13.99 21.50
CA GLU A 148 2.86 14.74 22.48
C GLU A 148 3.69 15.14 23.72
N ASN A 149 4.54 14.23 24.21
CA ASN A 149 5.42 14.49 25.35
C ASN A 149 6.44 15.57 25.04
N TRP A 150 7.04 15.57 23.84
CA TRP A 150 7.98 16.61 23.44
C TRP A 150 7.31 17.98 23.30
N LEU A 151 6.10 18.03 22.74
CA LEU A 151 5.30 19.27 22.65
C LEU A 151 4.95 19.85 24.03
N LYS A 152 4.75 19.00 25.04
CA LYS A 152 4.48 19.40 26.43
C LYS A 152 5.73 19.73 27.26
N GLY A 153 6.90 19.23 26.86
CA GLY A 153 8.14 19.42 27.61
C GLY A 153 8.71 20.83 27.52
N ASP A 154 9.95 21.02 27.97
CA ASP A 154 10.60 22.34 27.99
C ASP A 154 11.65 22.53 26.89
N GLY A 155 12.17 21.45 26.31
CA GLY A 155 13.23 21.48 25.30
C GLY A 155 12.85 22.20 23.99
N PRO A 156 13.54 23.26 23.58
CA PRO A 156 13.23 23.99 22.35
C PRO A 156 13.79 23.32 21.08
N HIS A 157 14.70 22.36 21.23
CA HIS A 157 15.39 21.67 20.13
C HIS A 157 14.98 20.20 20.09
N LEU A 158 14.67 19.71 18.89
CA LEU A 158 14.44 18.29 18.61
C LEU A 158 15.28 17.88 17.40
N PRO A 159 16.18 16.89 17.53
CA PRO A 159 16.83 16.30 16.37
C PRO A 159 15.77 15.57 15.52
N VAL A 160 15.71 15.87 14.23
CA VAL A 160 14.75 15.31 13.28
C VAL A 160 15.45 14.89 12.00
N THR A 161 14.90 13.89 11.31
CA THR A 161 15.34 13.48 9.98
C THR A 161 14.14 13.09 9.14
N PHE A 162 14.25 13.27 7.83
CA PHE A 162 13.25 12.87 6.84
C PHE A 162 13.72 11.67 6.00
N GLU A 163 14.91 11.15 6.29
CA GLU A 163 15.56 10.07 5.55
C GLU A 163 15.67 8.81 6.40
N SER A 164 15.28 7.67 5.84
CA SER A 164 15.25 6.39 6.56
C SER A 164 16.64 5.88 6.95
N GLU A 165 17.65 6.13 6.10
CA GLU A 165 19.03 5.74 6.37
C GLU A 165 19.58 6.51 7.58
N CYS A 166 19.44 7.84 7.56
CA CYS A 166 19.83 8.71 8.67
C CYS A 166 19.10 8.39 9.99
N ALA A 167 17.81 8.01 9.92
CA ALA A 167 17.05 7.56 11.10
C ALA A 167 17.62 6.28 11.73
N SER A 168 18.16 5.38 10.91
CA SER A 168 18.77 4.13 11.37
C SER A 168 20.12 4.39 12.06
N GLU A 169 20.89 5.35 11.57
CA GLU A 169 22.17 5.76 12.16
C GLU A 169 22.02 6.59 13.45
N HIS A 170 20.91 7.31 13.60
CA HIS A 170 20.65 8.20 14.72
C HIS A 170 19.34 7.85 15.46
N PRO A 171 19.32 6.83 16.33
CA PRO A 171 18.09 6.38 17.02
C PRO A 171 17.43 7.42 17.94
N LYS A 172 18.16 8.49 18.29
CA LYS A 172 17.62 9.62 19.10
C LYS A 172 16.94 10.69 18.25
N ALA A 173 17.11 10.67 16.94
CA ALA A 173 16.47 11.61 16.02
C ALA A 173 15.06 11.12 15.69
N VAL A 174 14.10 12.05 15.67
CA VAL A 174 12.73 11.72 15.30
C VAL A 174 12.63 11.60 13.78
N PHE A 175 12.21 10.43 13.30
CA PHE A 175 12.01 10.18 11.89
C PHE A 175 10.64 10.70 11.44
N ILE A 176 10.65 11.79 10.66
CA ILE A 176 9.45 12.42 10.12
C ILE A 176 9.13 11.78 8.76
N MET A 177 8.26 10.78 8.79
CA MET A 177 7.73 10.04 7.64
C MET A 177 6.24 10.34 7.41
N PRO A 178 5.61 9.93 6.28
CA PRO A 178 4.19 10.23 6.01
C PRO A 178 3.21 9.83 7.13
N LEU A 179 3.53 8.80 7.90
CA LEU A 179 2.70 8.34 9.03
C LEU A 179 2.97 9.07 10.35
N HIS A 180 3.99 9.93 10.41
CA HIS A 180 4.35 10.68 11.61
C HIS A 180 3.20 11.62 12.02
N PRO A 181 2.93 11.81 13.33
CA PRO A 181 1.77 12.57 13.79
C PRO A 181 1.79 14.03 13.31
N LEU A 182 2.98 14.64 13.23
CA LEU A 182 3.16 15.97 12.65
C LEU A 182 2.70 16.02 11.18
N VAL A 183 3.06 15.03 10.35
CA VAL A 183 2.70 15.02 8.93
C VAL A 183 1.20 14.77 8.75
N LYS A 184 0.61 13.89 9.55
CA LYS A 184 -0.84 13.69 9.58
C LYS A 184 -1.60 14.95 9.98
N GLN A 185 -1.12 15.65 11.00
CA GLN A 185 -1.66 16.93 11.43
C GLN A 185 -1.55 17.98 10.31
N VAL A 186 -0.40 18.06 9.64
CA VAL A 186 -0.21 18.95 8.48
C VAL A 186 -1.23 18.62 7.38
N ALA A 187 -1.35 17.35 7.00
CA ALA A 187 -2.27 16.92 5.94
C ALA A 187 -3.74 17.29 6.23
N LEU A 188 -4.17 17.19 7.50
CA LEU A 188 -5.53 17.54 7.90
C LEU A 188 -5.77 19.06 8.05
N SER A 189 -4.70 19.85 8.19
CA SER A 189 -4.83 21.31 8.22
C SER A 189 -5.17 21.90 6.84
N PHE A 190 -4.82 21.19 5.77
CA PHE A 190 -5.19 21.58 4.41
C PHE A 190 -6.66 21.21 4.14
N ASP A 191 -7.45 22.21 3.73
CA ASP A 191 -8.86 22.02 3.39
C ASP A 191 -9.00 21.39 1.99
N THR A 192 -9.09 20.07 1.94
CA THR A 192 -9.27 19.31 0.68
C THR A 192 -10.63 19.54 0.02
N ARG A 193 -11.56 20.25 0.67
CA ARG A 193 -12.88 20.57 0.10
C ARG A 193 -12.88 21.78 -0.82
N LYS A 194 -11.82 22.60 -0.78
CA LYS A 194 -11.69 23.75 -1.67
C LYS A 194 -10.98 23.32 -2.95
N ARG A 195 -11.63 23.53 -4.08
CA ARG A 195 -11.00 23.37 -5.40
C ARG A 195 -9.83 24.35 -5.51
N ILE A 196 -8.65 23.81 -5.77
CA ILE A 196 -7.43 24.60 -5.92
C ILE A 196 -7.33 25.06 -7.37
N PHE A 197 -7.07 26.35 -7.58
CA PHE A 197 -6.75 26.92 -8.88
C PHE A 197 -5.32 27.47 -8.85
N THR A 198 -4.48 27.07 -9.80
CA THR A 198 -3.08 27.48 -9.82
C THR A 198 -2.57 27.82 -11.23
N ALA A 199 -1.65 28.77 -11.32
CA ALA A 199 -0.92 29.07 -12.54
C ALA A 199 0.56 28.79 -12.32
N LEU A 200 1.12 27.98 -13.22
CA LEU A 200 2.44 27.40 -13.09
C LEU A 200 3.27 27.68 -14.35
N ARG A 201 4.59 27.67 -14.18
CA ARG A 201 5.55 27.72 -15.28
C ARG A 201 6.57 26.60 -15.13
N ALA A 202 6.88 25.90 -16.21
CA ALA A 202 7.88 24.84 -16.22
C ALA A 202 8.79 24.94 -17.45
N LYS A 203 10.02 24.46 -17.30
CA LYS A 203 10.99 24.35 -18.39
C LYS A 203 11.00 22.93 -18.93
N SER A 204 10.84 22.76 -20.24
CA SER A 204 10.96 21.46 -20.90
C SER A 204 11.31 21.61 -22.37
N ASP A 205 12.12 20.69 -22.88
CA ASP A 205 12.46 20.58 -24.31
C ASP A 205 11.67 19.45 -24.99
N GLU A 206 10.95 18.63 -24.22
CA GLU A 206 10.14 17.50 -24.71
C GLU A 206 8.76 17.97 -25.19
N ILE A 207 8.33 19.16 -24.78
CA ILE A 207 6.99 19.68 -25.01
C ILE A 207 7.08 21.01 -25.77
N PRO A 208 6.20 21.27 -26.76
CA PRO A 208 6.15 22.55 -27.43
C PRO A 208 5.87 23.71 -26.47
N VAL A 209 6.57 24.82 -26.68
CA VAL A 209 6.34 26.07 -25.92
C VAL A 209 4.90 26.51 -26.09
N GLY A 210 4.22 26.76 -24.98
CA GLY A 210 2.80 27.06 -25.02
C GLY A 210 2.17 27.10 -23.64
N ARG A 211 0.91 27.50 -23.62
CA ARG A 211 0.06 27.48 -22.43
C ARG A 211 -0.87 26.28 -22.53
N TYR A 212 -0.94 25.50 -21.46
CA TYR A 212 -1.78 24.31 -21.38
C TYR A 212 -2.60 24.34 -20.10
N GLU A 213 -3.90 24.13 -20.23
CA GLU A 213 -4.83 23.95 -19.12
C GLU A 213 -4.77 22.51 -18.65
N PHE A 214 -4.84 22.32 -17.34
CA PHE A 214 -4.79 21.00 -16.74
C PHE A 214 -5.73 20.88 -15.55
N ALA A 215 -6.13 19.64 -15.27
CA ALA A 215 -6.86 19.24 -14.09
C ALA A 215 -6.16 18.05 -13.43
N ILE A 216 -6.19 18.01 -12.10
CA ILE A 216 -5.68 16.88 -11.31
C ILE A 216 -6.90 16.17 -10.72
N TYR A 217 -7.12 14.94 -11.19
CA TYR A 217 -8.16 14.07 -10.67
C TYR A 217 -7.57 13.13 -9.63
N GLN A 218 -8.34 12.82 -8.60
CA GLN A 218 -8.06 11.75 -7.66
C GLN A 218 -8.92 10.56 -8.03
N TRP A 219 -8.29 9.42 -8.28
CA TRP A 219 -8.96 8.15 -8.50
C TRP A 219 -8.81 7.29 -7.24
N GLN A 220 -9.92 6.84 -6.69
CA GLN A 220 -9.94 5.95 -5.54
C GLN A 220 -10.54 4.61 -5.94
N SER A 221 -9.71 3.59 -5.97
CA SER A 221 -10.08 2.22 -6.29
C SER A 221 -10.61 1.52 -5.05
N HIS A 222 -11.76 0.86 -5.18
CA HIS A 222 -12.44 0.09 -4.13
C HIS A 222 -12.48 -1.39 -4.52
N GLY A 223 -12.50 -2.29 -3.54
CA GLY A 223 -12.64 -3.72 -3.77
C GLY A 223 -11.71 -4.53 -2.88
N ILE A 224 -10.99 -5.52 -3.44
CA ILE A 224 -10.07 -6.37 -2.66
C ILE A 224 -8.86 -5.59 -2.15
N ARG A 225 -8.37 -4.62 -2.94
CA ARG A 225 -7.30 -3.70 -2.58
C ARG A 225 -7.81 -2.29 -2.82
N GLU A 226 -7.75 -1.48 -1.78
CA GLU A 226 -7.99 -0.05 -1.90
C GLU A 226 -6.71 0.64 -2.37
N ASP A 227 -6.85 1.61 -3.27
CA ASP A 227 -5.74 2.40 -3.78
C ASP A 227 -6.20 3.83 -4.11
N LEU A 228 -5.27 4.77 -4.10
CA LEU A 228 -5.52 6.16 -4.43
C LEU A 228 -4.41 6.68 -5.32
N VAL A 229 -4.78 7.13 -6.52
CA VAL A 229 -3.86 7.67 -7.53
C VAL A 229 -4.29 9.07 -7.93
N LEU A 230 -3.31 9.96 -8.11
CA LEU A 230 -3.54 11.25 -8.73
C LEU A 230 -3.31 11.13 -10.23
N GLN A 231 -4.32 11.45 -11.02
CA GLN A 231 -4.31 11.43 -12.47
C GLN A 231 -4.31 12.87 -13.00
N PRO A 232 -3.13 13.43 -13.35
CA PRO A 232 -3.05 14.73 -14.01
C PRO A 232 -3.45 14.59 -15.48
N ILE A 233 -4.29 15.50 -15.97
CA ILE A 233 -4.79 15.54 -17.35
C ILE A 233 -4.67 16.96 -17.87
N SER A 234 -4.14 17.10 -19.09
CA SER A 234 -3.91 18.37 -19.77
C SER A 234 -4.75 18.48 -21.03
N SER A 235 -4.98 19.70 -21.53
CA SER A 235 -5.66 19.94 -22.81
C SER A 235 -4.95 19.28 -24.00
N SER A 236 -3.64 18.99 -23.87
CA SER A 236 -2.85 18.24 -24.84
C SER A 236 -2.43 16.87 -24.30
N GLU A 237 -2.64 15.81 -25.10
CA GLU A 237 -2.26 14.43 -24.77
C GLU A 237 -0.76 14.28 -24.50
N THR A 238 0.08 14.92 -25.31
CA THR A 238 1.55 14.94 -25.12
C THR A 238 1.97 15.55 -23.78
N VAL A 239 1.22 16.56 -23.34
CA VAL A 239 1.47 17.22 -22.05
C VAL A 239 0.98 16.33 -20.92
N THR A 240 -0.17 15.67 -21.06
CA THR A 240 -0.72 14.73 -20.07
C THR A 240 0.31 13.67 -19.68
N GLU A 241 1.00 13.06 -20.64
CA GLU A 241 2.03 12.04 -20.38
C GLU A 241 3.21 12.55 -19.52
N HIS A 242 3.59 13.82 -19.70
CA HIS A 242 4.75 14.43 -19.03
C HIS A 242 4.35 15.32 -17.84
N LEU A 243 3.05 15.54 -17.61
CA LEU A 243 2.55 16.55 -16.70
C LEU A 243 2.98 16.30 -15.25
N ALA A 244 3.05 15.04 -14.81
CA ALA A 244 3.53 14.70 -13.48
C ALA A 244 4.97 15.19 -13.24
N GLY A 245 5.86 15.00 -14.21
CA GLY A 245 7.25 15.47 -14.14
C GLY A 245 7.39 16.98 -14.32
N LEU A 246 6.50 17.62 -15.07
CA LEU A 246 6.45 19.08 -15.16
C LEU A 246 6.02 19.69 -13.83
N LEU A 247 5.00 19.14 -13.17
CA LEU A 247 4.50 19.63 -11.88
C LEU A 247 5.56 19.55 -10.77
N GLU A 248 6.45 18.57 -10.83
CA GLU A 248 7.59 18.46 -9.91
C GLU A 248 8.58 19.64 -10.05
N LYS A 249 8.81 20.11 -11.29
CA LYS A 249 9.76 21.19 -11.61
C LYS A 249 9.11 22.56 -11.73
N ALA A 250 7.78 22.61 -11.63
CA ALA A 250 7.01 23.82 -11.88
C ALA A 250 7.22 24.87 -10.79
N GLU A 251 7.34 26.12 -11.22
CA GLU A 251 7.33 27.29 -10.36
C GLU A 251 5.98 28.01 -10.48
N LYS A 252 5.64 28.80 -9.46
CA LYS A 252 4.46 29.67 -9.53
C LYS A 252 4.68 30.70 -10.64
N ASP A 253 3.72 30.81 -11.56
CA ASP A 253 3.69 31.91 -12.51
C ASP A 253 3.15 33.18 -11.82
N PRO A 254 3.94 34.25 -11.65
CA PRO A 254 3.48 35.48 -11.01
C PRO A 254 2.44 36.22 -11.84
N ASN A 255 2.44 36.01 -13.16
CA ASN A 255 1.60 36.71 -14.13
C ASN A 255 0.45 35.82 -14.66
N GLY A 256 0.50 34.53 -14.36
CA GLY A 256 -0.51 33.57 -14.76
C GLY A 256 -1.77 33.71 -13.93
N ASN A 257 -2.92 33.69 -14.60
CA ASN A 257 -4.22 33.64 -13.95
C ASN A 257 -4.95 32.38 -14.41
N ALA A 258 -5.28 31.49 -13.47
CA ALA A 258 -6.16 30.36 -13.74
C ALA A 258 -7.59 30.87 -13.69
N ASP A 259 -8.20 31.04 -14.86
CA ASP A 259 -9.50 31.68 -14.97
C ASP A 259 -10.61 30.76 -14.41
N MET A 260 -11.13 31.10 -13.24
CA MET A 260 -12.14 30.28 -12.55
C MET A 260 -13.49 30.25 -13.28
N ALA A 261 -13.70 31.09 -14.29
CA ALA A 261 -14.98 31.30 -14.95
C ALA A 261 -15.18 30.51 -16.26
N ASN A 262 -14.13 29.90 -16.83
CA ASN A 262 -14.23 29.21 -18.12
C ASN A 262 -14.70 27.75 -17.95
N SER A 263 -16.01 27.55 -17.78
CA SER A 263 -16.62 26.21 -17.66
C SER A 263 -16.27 25.29 -18.84
N GLU A 264 -16.32 25.81 -20.07
CA GLU A 264 -16.14 25.02 -21.30
C GLU A 264 -14.79 24.31 -21.37
N ILE A 265 -13.72 24.99 -20.90
CA ILE A 265 -12.36 24.41 -20.88
C ILE A 265 -12.28 23.23 -19.89
N TRP A 266 -12.95 23.35 -18.73
CA TRP A 266 -12.98 22.29 -17.74
C TRP A 266 -13.86 21.12 -18.20
N ASP A 267 -14.95 21.40 -18.91
CA ASP A 267 -15.83 20.38 -19.48
C ASP A 267 -15.09 19.52 -20.54
N GLU A 268 -14.21 20.13 -21.35
CA GLU A 268 -13.37 19.39 -22.30
C GLU A 268 -12.38 18.44 -21.61
N LEU A 269 -11.75 18.89 -20.51
CA LEU A 269 -10.87 18.07 -19.68
C LEU A 269 -11.64 16.92 -19.01
N ASP A 270 -12.87 17.17 -18.55
CA ASP A 270 -13.75 16.14 -18.00
C ASP A 270 -14.11 15.07 -19.04
N VAL A 271 -14.29 15.43 -20.32
CA VAL A 271 -14.51 14.45 -21.40
C VAL A 271 -13.29 13.57 -21.62
N GLN A 272 -12.08 14.14 -21.61
CA GLN A 272 -10.83 13.37 -21.72
C GLN A 272 -10.63 12.47 -20.50
N HIS A 273 -10.87 13.00 -19.29
CA HIS A 273 -10.85 12.27 -18.04
C HIS A 273 -11.80 11.09 -18.05
N TYR A 274 -13.05 11.29 -18.47
CA TYR A 274 -14.06 10.25 -18.49
C TYR A 274 -13.63 9.03 -19.31
N LYS A 275 -12.98 9.24 -20.46
CA LYS A 275 -12.46 8.15 -21.29
C LYS A 275 -11.45 7.30 -20.51
N LEU A 276 -10.40 7.94 -19.98
CA LEU A 276 -9.35 7.27 -19.20
C LEU A 276 -9.91 6.60 -17.94
N TRP A 277 -10.83 7.26 -17.24
CA TRP A 277 -11.47 6.74 -16.05
C TRP A 277 -12.34 5.52 -16.35
N SER A 278 -13.13 5.55 -17.43
CA SER A 278 -13.99 4.42 -17.82
C SER A 278 -13.19 3.16 -18.16
N GLU A 279 -12.05 3.32 -18.85
CA GLU A 279 -11.12 2.23 -19.14
C GLU A 279 -10.47 1.70 -17.86
N ALA A 280 -10.07 2.58 -16.94
CA ALA A 280 -9.51 2.20 -15.66
C ALA A 280 -10.52 1.45 -14.77
N CYS A 281 -11.79 1.89 -14.73
CA CYS A 281 -12.88 1.20 -14.04
C CYS A 281 -13.06 -0.22 -14.59
N ALA A 282 -13.17 -0.37 -15.91
CA ALA A 282 -13.34 -1.67 -16.55
C ALA A 282 -12.19 -2.62 -16.23
N LYS A 283 -10.94 -2.13 -16.34
CA LYS A 283 -9.72 -2.89 -16.03
C LYS A 283 -9.67 -3.29 -14.54
N HIS A 284 -10.02 -2.39 -13.64
CA HIS A 284 -10.02 -2.64 -12.19
C HIS A 284 -11.08 -3.66 -11.79
N GLN A 285 -12.29 -3.55 -12.34
CA GLN A 285 -13.37 -4.51 -12.13
C GLN A 285 -12.98 -5.91 -12.61
N GLN A 286 -12.40 -6.01 -13.82
CA GLN A 286 -11.94 -7.28 -14.36
C GLN A 286 -10.86 -7.90 -13.47
N ARG A 287 -9.80 -7.15 -13.14
CA ARG A 287 -8.70 -7.63 -12.30
C ARG A 287 -9.18 -8.06 -10.92
N THR A 288 -10.15 -7.35 -10.35
CA THR A 288 -10.73 -7.68 -9.03
C THR A 288 -11.54 -8.98 -9.09
N ARG A 289 -12.29 -9.24 -10.16
CA ARG A 289 -13.02 -10.51 -10.35
C ARG A 289 -12.07 -11.69 -10.48
N GLU A 290 -11.06 -11.58 -11.35
CA GLU A 290 -10.05 -12.63 -11.54
C GLU A 290 -9.32 -12.96 -10.22
N LEU A 291 -8.93 -11.93 -9.45
CA LEU A 291 -8.30 -12.11 -8.15
C LEU A 291 -9.24 -12.75 -7.12
N ALA A 292 -10.53 -12.40 -7.14
CA ALA A 292 -11.52 -12.99 -6.25
C ALA A 292 -11.73 -14.47 -6.54
N GLU A 293 -11.86 -14.85 -7.82
CA GLU A 293 -12.02 -16.23 -8.25
C GLU A 293 -10.84 -17.09 -7.79
N TYR A 294 -9.61 -16.62 -8.03
CA TYR A 294 -8.40 -17.29 -7.56
C TYR A 294 -8.38 -17.49 -6.04
N ARG A 295 -8.67 -16.42 -5.28
CA ARG A 295 -8.72 -16.50 -3.81
C ARG A 295 -9.83 -17.44 -3.32
N ARG A 296 -10.99 -17.46 -3.99
CA ARG A 296 -12.08 -18.39 -3.65
C ARG A 296 -11.65 -19.83 -3.89
N GLU A 297 -11.02 -20.14 -5.01
CA GLU A 297 -10.55 -21.50 -5.32
C GLU A 297 -9.52 -21.98 -4.29
N SER A 298 -8.50 -21.15 -4.01
CA SER A 298 -7.50 -21.44 -2.98
C SER A 298 -8.10 -21.66 -1.60
N LEU A 299 -9.02 -20.79 -1.17
CA LEU A 299 -9.73 -20.92 0.11
C LEU A 299 -10.59 -22.19 0.16
N THR A 300 -11.23 -22.55 -0.94
CA THR A 300 -12.09 -23.74 -1.03
C THR A 300 -11.25 -25.01 -0.87
N THR A 301 -10.12 -25.09 -1.57
CA THR A 301 -9.20 -26.23 -1.52
C THR A 301 -8.61 -26.41 -0.12
N SER A 302 -8.07 -25.34 0.49
CA SER A 302 -7.55 -25.39 1.86
C SER A 302 -8.64 -25.72 2.89
N HIS A 303 -9.82 -25.11 2.77
CA HIS A 303 -10.94 -25.41 3.66
C HIS A 303 -11.34 -26.89 3.59
N ARG A 304 -11.43 -27.46 2.38
CA ARG A 304 -11.78 -28.87 2.18
C ARG A 304 -10.73 -29.80 2.82
N ALA A 305 -9.44 -29.51 2.63
CA ALA A 305 -8.36 -30.28 3.24
C ALA A 305 -8.43 -30.22 4.78
N CYS A 306 -8.62 -29.03 5.35
CA CYS A 306 -8.76 -28.82 6.79
C CYS A 306 -9.96 -29.58 7.38
N ILE A 307 -11.12 -29.54 6.72
CA ILE A 307 -12.32 -30.25 7.16
C ILE A 307 -12.10 -31.77 7.12
N LEU A 308 -11.54 -32.31 6.03
CA LEU A 308 -11.25 -33.75 5.92
C LEU A 308 -10.33 -34.24 7.05
N LEU A 309 -9.30 -33.45 7.38
CA LEU A 309 -8.39 -33.75 8.49
C LEU A 309 -9.12 -33.76 9.83
N LEU A 310 -9.93 -32.74 10.11
CA LEU A 310 -10.69 -32.64 11.36
C LEU A 310 -11.75 -33.75 11.49
N GLU A 311 -12.36 -34.16 10.37
CA GLU A 311 -13.32 -35.26 10.32
C GLU A 311 -12.66 -36.62 10.52
N ASP A 312 -11.45 -36.85 9.98
CA ASP A 312 -10.66 -38.06 10.26
C ASP A 312 -10.25 -38.14 11.74
N GLN A 313 -9.77 -37.02 12.30
CA GLN A 313 -9.45 -36.92 13.73
C GLN A 313 -10.67 -37.11 14.63
N LEU A 314 -11.86 -36.64 14.20
CA LEU A 314 -13.10 -36.87 14.93
C LEU A 314 -13.50 -38.34 14.93
N ARG A 315 -13.32 -39.04 13.80
CA ARG A 315 -13.61 -40.49 13.67
C ARG A 315 -12.68 -41.35 14.52
N GLN A 316 -11.41 -40.94 14.67
CA GLN A 316 -10.42 -41.65 15.48
C GLN A 316 -10.51 -41.32 16.98
N ALA A 317 -11.24 -40.26 17.37
CA ALA A 317 -11.34 -39.85 18.76
C ALA A 317 -12.31 -40.76 19.55
N SER A 318 -11.78 -41.45 20.56
CA SER A 318 -12.56 -42.31 21.47
C SER A 318 -13.12 -41.57 22.71
N ASN A 319 -12.64 -40.36 22.99
CA ASN A 319 -13.03 -39.57 24.16
C ASN A 319 -14.07 -38.50 23.78
N ASP A 320 -15.22 -38.49 24.46
CA ASP A 320 -16.32 -37.54 24.24
C ASP A 320 -15.90 -36.06 24.33
N LYS A 321 -14.96 -35.71 25.22
CA LYS A 321 -14.45 -34.32 25.31
C LYS A 321 -13.67 -33.94 24.04
N ILE A 322 -12.87 -34.87 23.52
CA ILE A 322 -12.09 -34.67 22.28
C ILE A 322 -13.04 -34.60 21.08
N GLN A 323 -14.07 -35.45 21.02
CA GLN A 323 -15.09 -35.38 19.97
C GLN A 323 -15.84 -34.04 19.99
N LYS A 324 -16.25 -33.55 21.17
CA LYS A 324 -16.92 -32.25 21.32
C LYS A 324 -16.03 -31.09 20.88
N MET A 325 -14.74 -31.13 21.22
CA MET A 325 -13.75 -30.14 20.78
C MET A 325 -13.60 -30.13 19.25
N ARG A 326 -13.41 -31.30 18.62
CA ARG A 326 -13.25 -31.40 17.15
C ARG A 326 -14.48 -30.94 16.38
N ARG A 327 -15.69 -31.28 16.85
CA ARG A 327 -16.95 -30.74 16.29
C ARG A 327 -17.00 -29.22 16.36
N SER A 328 -16.53 -28.64 17.47
CA SER A 328 -16.49 -27.17 17.64
C SER A 328 -15.48 -26.53 16.68
N GLN A 329 -14.33 -27.16 16.45
CA GLN A 329 -13.33 -26.70 15.48
C GLN A 329 -13.84 -26.77 14.04
N ILE A 330 -14.56 -27.84 13.67
CA ILE A 330 -15.22 -27.96 12.35
C ILE A 330 -16.24 -26.82 12.16
N ALA A 331 -17.07 -26.55 13.17
CA ALA A 331 -18.06 -25.47 13.10
C ALA A 331 -17.38 -24.09 12.97
N ALA A 332 -16.30 -23.85 13.71
CA ALA A 332 -15.51 -22.62 13.62
C ALA A 332 -14.88 -22.46 12.23
N ALA A 333 -14.27 -23.52 11.68
CA ALA A 333 -13.66 -23.51 10.35
C ALA A 333 -14.69 -23.23 9.24
N LYS A 334 -15.89 -23.82 9.33
CA LYS A 334 -16.99 -23.54 8.38
C LYS A 334 -17.47 -22.09 8.46
N THR A 335 -17.57 -21.55 9.67
CA THR A 335 -17.97 -20.15 9.89
C THR A 335 -16.93 -19.18 9.35
N ASP A 336 -15.63 -19.44 9.60
CA ASP A 336 -14.54 -18.61 9.08
C ASP A 336 -14.48 -18.65 7.55
N TYR A 337 -14.62 -19.84 6.94
CA TYR A 337 -14.70 -19.98 5.49
C TYR A 337 -15.87 -19.18 4.90
N ALA A 338 -17.08 -19.35 5.43
CA ALA A 338 -18.26 -18.62 4.97
C ALA A 338 -18.06 -17.10 5.05
N ARG A 339 -17.49 -16.61 6.16
CA ARG A 339 -17.14 -15.19 6.33
C ARG A 339 -16.16 -14.71 5.25
N ARG A 340 -15.07 -15.45 5.00
CA ARG A 340 -14.06 -15.05 4.02
C ARG A 340 -14.60 -15.04 2.59
N ILE A 341 -15.46 -15.99 2.23
CA ILE A 341 -16.14 -15.98 0.93
C ILE A 341 -17.06 -14.77 0.82
N GLN A 342 -17.85 -14.49 1.85
CA GLN A 342 -18.72 -13.31 1.88
C GLN A 342 -17.91 -12.00 1.77
N ASP A 343 -16.78 -11.88 2.45
CA ASP A 343 -15.90 -10.71 2.36
C ASP A 343 -15.37 -10.52 0.92
N LEU A 344 -15.03 -11.61 0.22
CA LEU A 344 -14.64 -11.57 -1.20
C LEU A 344 -15.80 -11.17 -2.11
N ASP A 345 -17.00 -11.69 -1.87
CA ASP A 345 -18.20 -11.33 -2.64
C ASP A 345 -18.50 -9.83 -2.51
N ILE A 346 -18.49 -9.31 -1.29
CA ILE A 346 -18.69 -7.88 -1.01
C ILE A 346 -17.59 -7.04 -1.69
N ALA A 347 -16.33 -7.50 -1.66
CA ALA A 347 -15.23 -6.80 -2.30
C ALA A 347 -15.36 -6.75 -3.83
N VAL A 348 -15.91 -7.80 -4.46
CA VAL A 348 -16.20 -7.80 -5.91
C VAL A 348 -17.37 -6.90 -6.25
N GLU A 349 -18.43 -6.90 -5.44
CA GLU A 349 -19.58 -6.01 -5.64
C GLU A 349 -19.21 -4.53 -5.51
N LYS A 350 -18.30 -4.22 -4.59
CA LYS A 350 -17.76 -2.86 -4.39
C LYS A 350 -16.62 -2.51 -5.33
N ALA A 351 -16.27 -3.37 -6.28
CA ALA A 351 -15.16 -3.12 -7.19
C ALA A 351 -15.50 -1.97 -8.14
N ASP A 352 -14.97 -0.79 -7.85
CA ASP A 352 -15.19 0.41 -8.64
C ASP A 352 -14.08 1.44 -8.40
N VAL A 353 -13.97 2.44 -9.27
CA VAL A 353 -13.05 3.55 -9.10
C VAL A 353 -13.87 4.83 -9.02
N THR A 354 -13.84 5.53 -7.89
CA THR A 354 -14.46 6.85 -7.79
C THR A 354 -13.47 7.92 -8.22
N ALA A 355 -13.97 8.98 -8.86
CA ALA A 355 -13.16 10.11 -9.29
C ALA A 355 -13.63 11.40 -8.62
N GLY A 356 -12.67 12.26 -8.26
CA GLY A 356 -12.93 13.60 -7.77
C GLY A 356 -11.86 14.58 -8.24
N VAL A 357 -12.24 15.82 -8.54
CA VAL A 357 -11.28 16.85 -8.94
C VAL A 357 -10.62 17.46 -7.72
N VAL A 358 -9.29 17.50 -7.73
CA VAL A 358 -8.47 18.07 -6.66
C VAL A 358 -8.03 19.50 -7.00
N ALA A 359 -7.59 19.71 -8.25
CA ALA A 359 -7.07 20.99 -8.67
C ALA A 359 -7.30 21.24 -10.16
N TYR A 360 -7.42 22.51 -10.50
CA TYR A 360 -7.37 23.04 -11.85
C TYR A 360 -6.18 23.99 -11.98
N GLY A 361 -5.66 24.14 -13.19
CA GLY A 361 -4.62 25.11 -13.40
C GLY A 361 -4.23 25.32 -14.85
N THR A 362 -3.30 26.24 -15.04
CA THR A 362 -2.65 26.44 -16.34
C THR A 362 -1.15 26.37 -16.15
N ILE A 363 -0.47 25.63 -17.01
CA ILE A 363 0.98 25.53 -17.04
C ILE A 363 1.52 26.17 -18.31
N PHE A 364 2.42 27.14 -18.16
CA PHE A 364 3.19 27.70 -19.27
C PHE A 364 4.51 26.94 -19.40
N VAL A 365 4.73 26.34 -20.56
CA VAL A 365 5.97 25.61 -20.86
C VAL A 365 6.89 26.52 -21.66
N GLU A 366 8.10 26.71 -21.16
CA GLU A 366 9.19 27.42 -21.84
C GLU A 366 10.35 26.46 -22.14
N ARG A 367 11.18 26.77 -23.14
CA ARG A 367 12.38 25.96 -23.43
C ARG A 367 13.40 26.06 -22.29
N SER A 368 14.14 24.98 -22.07
CA SER A 368 15.33 25.05 -21.23
C SER A 368 16.34 25.98 -21.91
N GLN A 369 16.92 26.93 -21.17
CA GLN A 369 17.96 27.82 -21.69
C GLN A 369 19.30 27.10 -21.83
#